data_AF-A0A955VNF3-F1
#
_entry.id   AF-A0A955VNF3-F1
#
_cell.length_a   1.000
_cell.length_b   1.000
_cell.length_c   1.000
_cell.angle_alpha   90.00
_cell.angle_beta   90.00
_cell.angle_gamma   90.00
#
_symmetry.space_group_name_H-M   'P 1'
#
loop_
_entity.id
_entity.type
_entity.pdbx_description
1 polymer ?
#
loop_
_entity_poly.entity_id
_entity_poly.type
_entity_poly.pdbx_seq_one_letter_code
_entity_poly.pdbx_strand_id
1 'polypeptide(L)'
;QTTDDLLRELRALVGEPVEIEVIASASPHVVSTDTALYRLIERVVGEHDPAGRVVPYLTVGFTDSCNYARLGITCYGFTPLQLPPDLSFSALFHGHNERIPVDGFGWGVRTFCEVVRRFVLTDRGSKGD
;
A
#
# COMPACT_ATOMS: atom_id res chain seq x y z
N GLN A 1 2.93 5.48 17.25
CA GLN A 1 3.31 4.62 18.40
C GLN A 1 4.56 3.86 18.00
N THR A 2 5.58 3.88 18.84
CA THR A 2 6.80 3.07 18.67
C THR A 2 6.68 1.75 19.46
N THR A 3 7.60 0.81 19.25
CA THR A 3 7.69 -0.42 20.06
C THR A 3 7.85 -0.10 21.54
N ASP A 4 8.65 0.90 21.89
CA ASP A 4 8.85 1.32 23.29
C ASP A 4 7.56 1.92 23.89
N ASP A 5 6.79 2.67 23.09
CA ASP A 5 5.48 3.16 23.53
C ASP A 5 4.53 2.01 23.86
N LEU A 6 4.44 1.03 22.97
CA LEU A 6 3.60 -0.14 23.18
C LEU A 6 4.04 -0.97 24.39
N LEU A 7 5.35 -1.22 24.55
CA LEU A 7 5.88 -1.96 25.70
C LEU A 7 5.60 -1.25 27.03
N ARG A 8 5.70 0.08 27.05
CA ARG A 8 5.36 0.89 28.22
C ARG A 8 3.88 0.74 28.58
N GLU A 9 2.99 0.81 27.60
CA GLU A 9 1.55 0.62 27.79
C GLU A 9 1.22 -0.80 28.29
N LEU A 10 1.82 -1.83 27.68
CA LEU A 10 1.61 -3.22 28.08
C LEU A 10 2.09 -3.49 29.51
N ARG A 11 3.30 -3.04 29.87
CA ARG A 11 3.85 -3.20 31.22
C ARG A 11 2.97 -2.55 32.29
N ALA A 12 2.38 -1.39 31.99
CA ALA A 12 1.45 -0.72 32.90
C ALA A 12 0.15 -1.52 33.13
N LEU A 13 -0.24 -2.36 32.17
CA LEU A 13 -1.47 -3.18 32.25
C LEU A 13 -1.25 -4.55 32.88
N VAL A 14 -0.13 -5.22 32.58
CA VAL A 14 0.11 -6.63 32.99
C VAL A 14 0.91 -6.78 34.29
N GLY A 15 1.66 -5.74 34.71
CA GLY A 15 2.50 -5.76 35.91
C GLY A 15 3.81 -6.55 35.78
N GLU A 16 4.56 -6.66 36.88
CA GLU A 16 5.91 -7.24 36.93
C GLU A 16 6.05 -8.76 36.70
N PRO A 17 5.08 -9.66 37.01
CA PRO A 17 5.32 -11.10 36.92
C PRO A 17 5.31 -11.65 35.49
N VAL A 18 5.12 -10.81 34.47
CA VAL A 18 5.02 -11.21 33.06
C VAL A 18 6.30 -10.82 32.31
N GLU A 19 6.97 -11.82 31.72
CA GLU A 19 8.06 -11.60 30.79
C GLU A 19 7.52 -11.23 29.40
N ILE A 20 8.06 -10.17 28.79
CA ILE A 20 7.69 -9.71 27.45
C ILE A 20 8.93 -9.75 26.56
N GLU A 21 8.91 -10.59 25.53
CA GLU A 21 9.95 -10.69 24.50
C GLU A 21 9.49 -10.05 23.18
N VAL A 22 10.33 -9.19 22.60
CA VAL A 22 10.10 -8.64 21.27
C VAL A 22 10.78 -9.52 20.23
N ILE A 23 10.00 -10.34 19.53
CA ILE A 23 10.51 -11.24 18.48
C ILE A 23 10.81 -10.46 17.19
N ALA A 24 9.97 -9.48 16.85
CA ALA A 24 10.13 -8.67 15.65
C ALA A 24 9.58 -7.25 15.87
N SER A 25 10.24 -6.28 15.25
CA SER A 25 9.86 -4.86 15.29
C SER A 25 10.26 -4.22 13.96
N ALA A 26 9.37 -3.39 13.41
CA ALA A 26 9.60 -2.66 12.19
C ALA A 26 9.14 -1.21 12.32
N SER A 27 9.88 -0.29 11.70
CA SER A 27 9.46 1.10 11.60
C SER A 27 8.23 1.23 10.71
N PRO A 28 7.30 2.14 11.02
CA PRO A 28 6.20 2.43 10.12
C PRO A 28 6.77 2.99 8.81
N HIS A 29 6.13 2.64 7.69
CA HIS A 29 6.46 3.20 6.40
C HIS A 29 5.42 4.24 6.00
N VAL A 30 5.87 5.46 5.78
CA VAL A 30 5.05 6.58 5.31
C VAL A 30 5.71 7.17 4.08
N VAL A 31 4.92 7.42 3.05
CA VAL A 31 5.38 7.95 1.77
C VAL A 31 4.58 9.21 1.44
N SER A 32 5.26 10.25 0.99
CA SER A 32 4.61 11.50 0.54
C SER A 32 3.68 11.23 -0.63
N THR A 33 2.57 11.96 -0.75
CA THR A 33 1.73 11.95 -1.97
C THR A 33 2.28 12.89 -3.05
N ASP A 34 3.28 13.72 -2.72
CA ASP A 34 3.94 14.61 -3.66
C ASP A 34 5.10 13.91 -4.38
N THR A 35 4.77 12.95 -5.25
CA THR A 35 5.76 12.27 -6.11
C THR A 35 5.29 12.17 -7.55
N ALA A 36 6.24 12.00 -8.47
CA ALA A 36 5.93 11.77 -9.88
C ALA A 36 5.10 10.49 -10.08
N LEU A 37 5.37 9.44 -9.30
CA LEU A 37 4.63 8.18 -9.37
C LEU A 37 3.19 8.36 -8.88
N TYR A 38 2.97 9.04 -7.76
CA TYR A 38 1.62 9.29 -7.24
C TYR A 38 0.77 10.10 -8.22
N ARG A 39 1.31 11.20 -8.78
CA ARG A 39 0.64 12.00 -9.81
C ARG A 39 0.32 11.21 -11.08
N LEU A 40 1.20 10.27 -11.45
CA LEU A 40 0.95 9.38 -12.59
C LEU A 40 -0.19 8.40 -12.30
N ILE A 41 -0.24 7.84 -11.10
CA ILE A 41 -1.35 6.99 -10.65
C ILE A 41 -2.67 7.76 -10.72
N GLU A 42 -2.73 8.99 -10.21
CA GLU A 42 -3.91 9.87 -10.30
C GLU A 42 -4.37 10.06 -11.74
N ARG A 43 -3.44 10.35 -12.65
CA ARG A 43 -3.74 10.57 -14.06
C ARG A 43 -4.29 9.32 -14.73
N VAL A 44 -3.61 8.18 -14.58
CA VAL A 44 -4.02 6.93 -15.25
C VAL A 44 -5.35 6.43 -14.69
N VAL A 45 -5.57 6.53 -13.38
CA VAL A 45 -6.88 6.20 -12.79
C VAL A 45 -7.98 7.11 -13.35
N GLY A 46 -7.76 8.43 -13.43
CA GLY A 46 -8.75 9.35 -14.00
C GLY A 46 -9.03 9.14 -15.49
N GLU A 47 -8.05 8.66 -16.26
CA GLU A 47 -8.24 8.28 -17.67
C GLU A 47 -9.05 6.97 -17.82
N HIS A 48 -8.84 6.01 -16.93
CA HIS A 48 -9.52 4.70 -16.97
C HIS A 48 -10.90 4.72 -16.29
N ASP A 49 -11.12 5.62 -15.34
CA ASP A 49 -12.37 5.88 -14.63
C ASP A 49 -12.49 7.39 -14.32
N PRO A 50 -13.25 8.16 -15.13
CA PRO A 50 -13.44 9.60 -14.93
C PRO A 50 -14.12 9.97 -13.60
N ALA A 51 -14.84 9.04 -12.97
CA ALA A 51 -15.44 9.23 -11.65
C ALA A 51 -14.46 8.83 -10.53
N GLY A 52 -13.45 8.02 -10.84
CA GLY A 52 -12.45 7.50 -9.93
C GLY A 52 -11.58 8.60 -9.32
N ARG A 53 -11.34 8.50 -8.02
CA ARG A 53 -10.46 9.41 -7.26
C ARG A 53 -9.45 8.60 -6.48
N VAL A 54 -8.17 8.94 -6.60
CA VAL A 54 -7.11 8.33 -5.81
C VAL A 54 -7.07 9.02 -4.46
N VAL A 55 -7.21 8.23 -3.39
CA VAL A 55 -7.20 8.72 -2.01
C VAL A 55 -6.07 8.02 -1.27
N PRO A 56 -5.22 8.75 -0.52
CA PRO A 56 -4.21 8.13 0.32
C PRO A 56 -4.86 7.22 1.36
N TYR A 57 -4.34 6.00 1.49
CA TYR A 57 -4.86 5.00 2.41
C TYR A 57 -3.76 4.51 3.35
N LEU A 58 -4.09 4.39 4.64
CA LEU A 58 -3.22 3.78 5.63
C LEU A 58 -3.66 2.34 5.85
N THR A 59 -2.88 1.39 5.34
CA THR A 59 -3.10 -0.04 5.57
C THR A 59 -2.64 -0.41 6.98
N VAL A 60 -3.49 -1.12 7.72
CA VAL A 60 -3.11 -1.77 8.98
C VAL A 60 -2.39 -3.08 8.69
N GLY A 61 -1.32 -3.36 9.44
CA GLY A 61 -0.46 -4.53 9.22
C GLY A 61 0.89 -4.15 8.60
N PHE A 62 1.52 -5.11 7.93
CA PHE A 62 2.85 -4.95 7.33
C PHE A 62 2.85 -5.40 5.87
N THR A 63 3.64 -4.73 5.03
CA THR A 63 3.91 -5.15 3.66
C THR A 63 5.41 -5.06 3.38
N ASP A 64 5.86 -5.66 2.28
CA ASP A 64 7.27 -5.59 1.86
C ASP A 64 7.78 -4.17 1.59
N SER A 65 6.87 -3.18 1.47
CA SER A 65 7.24 -1.76 1.34
C SER A 65 8.17 -1.29 2.46
N CYS A 66 7.98 -1.78 3.69
CA CYS A 66 8.83 -1.42 4.83
C CYS A 66 10.27 -1.91 4.65
N ASN A 67 10.48 -3.03 3.94
CA ASN A 67 11.82 -3.52 3.62
C ASN A 67 12.45 -2.68 2.51
N TYR A 68 11.70 -2.35 1.45
CA TYR A 68 12.19 -1.49 0.37
C TYR A 68 12.49 -0.05 0.82
N ALA A 69 11.76 0.45 1.81
CA ALA A 69 12.01 1.76 2.42
C ALA A 69 13.43 1.88 2.98
N ARG A 70 13.99 0.77 3.52
CA ARG A 70 15.36 0.73 4.05
C ARG A 70 16.42 0.92 2.97
N LEU A 71 16.05 0.69 1.71
CA LEU A 71 16.88 0.91 0.53
C LEU A 71 16.66 2.31 -0.08
N GLY A 72 15.83 3.16 0.53
CA GLY A 72 15.48 4.49 0.00
C GLY A 72 14.50 4.45 -1.17
N ILE A 73 13.84 3.32 -1.42
CA ILE A 73 12.88 3.18 -2.52
C ILE A 73 11.51 3.73 -2.08
N THR A 74 10.94 4.60 -2.92
CA THR A 74 9.56 5.08 -2.77
C THR A 74 8.59 3.99 -3.22
N CYS A 75 7.73 3.50 -2.33
CA CYS A 75 6.78 2.42 -2.61
C CYS A 75 5.36 2.82 -2.24
N TYR A 76 4.41 2.66 -3.17
CA TYR A 76 2.98 2.73 -2.86
C TYR A 76 2.37 1.35 -2.99
N GLY A 77 1.52 0.99 -2.03
CA GLY A 77 0.58 -0.11 -2.23
C GLY A 77 -0.44 0.30 -3.29
N PHE A 78 -0.35 -0.29 -4.48
CA PHE A 78 -1.25 0.01 -5.60
C PHE A 78 -1.73 -1.28 -6.26
N THR A 79 -2.95 -1.68 -5.91
CA THR A 79 -3.64 -2.87 -6.43
C THR A 79 -4.97 -2.45 -7.06
N PRO A 80 -4.95 -1.82 -8.26
CA PRO A 80 -6.17 -1.34 -8.90
C PRO A 80 -7.10 -2.53 -9.13
N LEU A 81 -8.30 -2.47 -8.56
CA LEU A 81 -9.34 -3.48 -8.69
C LEU A 81 -10.68 -2.77 -8.73
N GLN A 82 -11.45 -2.99 -9.80
CA GLN A 82 -12.82 -2.50 -9.86
C GLN A 82 -13.73 -3.48 -9.12
N LEU A 83 -14.29 -3.04 -7.99
CA LEU A 83 -15.05 -3.89 -7.08
C LEU A 83 -16.55 -3.51 -7.16
N PRO A 84 -17.47 -4.49 -7.05
CA PRO A 84 -18.87 -4.21 -6.81
C PRO A 84 -19.07 -3.41 -5.51
N PRO A 85 -20.05 -2.49 -5.46
CA PRO A 85 -20.26 -1.61 -4.30
C PRO A 85 -20.64 -2.35 -3.02
N ASP A 86 -21.17 -3.57 -3.14
CA ASP A 86 -21.60 -4.44 -2.05
C ASP A 86 -20.51 -5.42 -1.59
N LEU A 87 -19.35 -5.48 -2.27
CA LEU A 87 -18.26 -6.37 -1.90
C LEU A 87 -17.39 -5.76 -0.80
N SER A 88 -17.45 -6.31 0.41
CA SER A 88 -16.52 -6.00 1.48
C SER A 88 -15.15 -6.62 1.22
N PHE A 89 -14.31 -5.92 0.44
CA PHE A 89 -13.02 -6.47 -0.01
C PHE A 89 -12.02 -6.71 1.13
N SER A 90 -11.96 -5.82 2.12
CA SER A 90 -11.07 -5.99 3.28
C SER A 90 -11.42 -7.22 4.13
N ALA A 91 -12.69 -7.62 4.18
CA ALA A 91 -13.12 -8.84 4.89
C ALA A 91 -12.70 -10.13 4.17
N LEU A 92 -12.24 -10.05 2.92
CA LEU A 92 -11.77 -11.21 2.17
C LEU A 92 -10.30 -11.53 2.43
N PHE A 93 -9.53 -10.61 3.01
CA PHE A 93 -8.12 -10.84 3.30
C PHE A 93 -7.95 -12.03 4.23
N HIS A 94 -7.22 -13.06 3.77
CA HIS A 94 -6.98 -14.31 4.50
C HIS A 94 -8.26 -15.12 4.81
N GLY A 95 -9.37 -14.82 4.12
CA GLY A 95 -10.63 -15.51 4.28
C GLY A 95 -10.69 -16.83 3.50
N HIS A 96 -11.51 -17.78 3.97
CA HIS A 96 -11.67 -19.08 3.29
C HIS A 96 -12.17 -18.96 1.83
N ASN A 97 -12.93 -17.90 1.53
CA ASN A 97 -13.46 -17.60 0.20
C ASN A 97 -12.91 -16.27 -0.34
N GLU A 98 -11.60 -16.05 -0.15
CA GLU A 98 -10.87 -14.94 -0.75
C GLU A 98 -11.01 -14.98 -2.28
N ARG A 99 -11.49 -13.89 -2.87
CA ARG A 99 -11.79 -13.82 -4.31
C ARG A 99 -11.86 -12.38 -4.79
N ILE A 100 -11.79 -12.22 -6.10
CA ILE A 100 -11.98 -10.96 -6.81
C ILE A 100 -12.84 -11.18 -8.05
N PRO A 101 -13.58 -10.16 -8.52
CA PRO A 101 -14.30 -10.23 -9.79
C PRO A 101 -13.31 -10.34 -10.97
N VAL A 102 -13.61 -11.22 -11.94
CA VAL A 102 -12.77 -11.43 -13.13
C VAL A 102 -12.64 -10.15 -13.96
N ASP A 103 -13.75 -9.44 -14.16
CA ASP A 103 -13.74 -8.20 -14.94
C ASP A 103 -12.95 -7.09 -14.22
N GLY A 104 -13.08 -7.02 -12.89
CA GLY A 104 -12.31 -6.10 -12.05
C GLY A 104 -10.82 -6.40 -12.05
N PHE A 105 -10.44 -7.68 -12.06
CA PHE A 105 -9.05 -8.11 -12.26
C PHE A 105 -8.52 -7.67 -13.63
N GLY A 106 -9.29 -7.91 -14.70
CA GLY A 106 -8.91 -7.50 -16.05
C GLY A 106 -8.74 -5.99 -16.20
N TRP A 107 -9.64 -5.20 -15.62
CA TRP A 107 -9.49 -3.74 -15.54
C TRP A 107 -8.25 -3.35 -14.75
N GLY A 108 -8.05 -3.99 -13.59
CA GLY A 108 -6.91 -3.77 -12.70
C GLY A 108 -5.57 -3.97 -13.38
N VAL A 109 -5.38 -5.10 -14.05
CA VAL A 109 -4.15 -5.40 -14.79
C VAL A 109 -3.86 -4.34 -15.84
N ARG A 110 -4.87 -3.93 -16.63
CA ARG A 110 -4.67 -2.87 -17.64
C ARG A 110 -4.24 -1.55 -17.02
N THR A 111 -4.90 -1.12 -15.95
CA THR A 111 -4.57 0.12 -15.22
C THR A 111 -3.17 0.05 -14.62
N PHE A 112 -2.83 -1.07 -13.97
CA PHE A 112 -1.50 -1.28 -13.37
C PHE A 112 -0.39 -1.27 -14.43
N CYS A 113 -0.54 -2.04 -15.50
CA CYS A 113 0.44 -2.12 -16.57
C CYS A 113 0.66 -0.76 -17.24
N GLU A 114 -0.38 0.06 -17.41
CA GLU A 114 -0.25 1.38 -18.01
C GLU A 114 0.55 2.34 -17.11
N VAL A 115 0.30 2.32 -15.78
CA VAL A 115 1.13 3.08 -14.82
C VAL A 115 2.60 2.67 -14.93
N VAL A 116 2.89 1.37 -14.88
CA VAL A 116 4.27 0.86 -14.98
C VAL A 116 4.92 1.25 -16.31
N ARG A 117 4.22 1.04 -17.42
CA ARG A 117 4.70 1.36 -18.77
C ARG A 117 5.03 2.85 -18.88
N ARG A 118 4.10 3.73 -18.50
CA ARG A 118 4.33 5.18 -18.57
C ARG A 118 5.46 5.62 -17.64
N PHE A 119 5.51 5.09 -16.42
CA PHE A 119 6.54 5.47 -15.46
C PHE A 119 7.95 5.16 -16.00
N VAL A 120 8.15 3.93 -16.49
CA VAL A 120 9.45 3.48 -17.02
C VAL A 120 9.83 4.20 -18.32
N LEU A 121 8.85 4.53 -19.18
CA LEU A 121 9.13 5.22 -20.45
C LEU A 121 9.38 6.72 -20.27
N THR A 122 8.75 7.35 -19.27
CA THR A 122 8.94 8.78 -18.97
C THR A 122 10.29 9.01 -18.29
N ASP A 123 10.74 8.09 -17.44
CA ASP A 123 12.01 8.20 -16.72
C ASP A 123 13.26 8.02 -17.61
N ARG A 124 13.11 7.41 -18.79
CA ARG A 124 14.20 7.29 -19.78
C ARG A 124 14.52 8.58 -20.52
N GLY A 125 13.69 9.62 -20.40
CA GLY A 125 13.91 10.93 -21.03
C GLY A 125 14.79 11.89 -20.23
N SER A 126 15.13 11.55 -18.97
CA SER A 126 15.78 12.47 -18.03
C SER A 126 17.26 12.15 -17.77
N LYS A 127 17.80 11.08 -18.36
CA LYS A 127 19.26 10.81 -18.38
C LYS A 127 19.86 11.42 -19.64
N GLY A 128 19.95 12.74 -19.64
CA GLY A 128 20.50 13.53 -20.74
C GLY A 128 20.67 14.98 -20.31
N ASP A 129 21.51 15.21 -19.31
CA ASP A 129 22.41 16.37 -19.15
C ASP A 129 23.40 16.08 -18.01
#